data_AF-A0A6J7B1Y0-F1
#
_entry.id   AF-A0A6J7B1Y0-F1
#
_cell.length_a   1.000
_cell.length_b   1.000
_cell.length_c   1.000
_cell.angle_alpha   90.00
_cell.angle_beta   90.00
_cell.angle_gamma   90.00
#
_symmetry.space_group_name_H-M   'P 1'
#
loop_
_entity.id
_entity.type
_entity.pdbx_description
1 polymer ?
#
loop_
_entity_poly.entity_id
_entity_poly.type
_entity_poly.pdbx_seq_one_letter_code
_entity_poly.pdbx_strand_id
1 'polypeptide(L)' 'MKVEHIVGALIPQAEWTNLSQRMIWHGRRICHSRKPACGVCPVAKVCPSVGIGEMNVEKAQLLLKTDKDFR' A
#
# COMPACT_ATOMS: atom_id res chain seq x y z
N MET A 1 -1.47 -22.33 -0.30
CA MET A 1 -1.27 -20.87 -0.22
C MET A 1 -0.66 -20.52 1.13
N LYS A 2 0.48 -19.83 1.22
CA LYS A 2 1.13 -19.57 2.52
C LYS A 2 0.69 -18.24 3.16
N VAL A 3 0.51 -17.20 2.35
CA VAL A 3 0.18 -15.85 2.82
C VAL A 3 -1.25 -15.76 3.36
N GLU A 4 -2.24 -16.33 2.65
CA GLU A 4 -3.65 -16.26 3.05
C GLU A 4 -3.93 -16.92 4.41
N HIS A 5 -3.31 -18.07 4.71
CA HIS A 5 -3.47 -18.72 6.01
C HIS A 5 -2.88 -17.91 7.16
N ILE A 6 -1.71 -17.28 6.95
CA ILE A 6 -1.08 -16.43 7.96
C ILE A 6 -1.93 -15.19 8.23
N VAL A 7 -2.36 -14.51 7.16
CA VAL A 7 -3.20 -13.30 7.27
C VAL A 7 -4.56 -13.63 7.87
N GLY A 8 -5.18 -14.74 7.46
CA GLY A 8 -6.46 -15.22 7.97
C GLY A 8 -6.41 -15.60 9.45
N ALA A 9 -5.25 -16.02 9.96
CA ALA A 9 -5.05 -16.27 11.40
C ALA A 9 -4.86 -14.97 12.22
N LEU A 10 -4.41 -13.88 11.61
CA LEU A 10 -4.15 -12.59 12.27
C LEU A 10 -5.35 -11.65 12.28
N ILE A 11 -6.27 -11.78 11.32
CA ILE A 11 -7.36 -10.84 11.07
C ILE A 11 -8.70 -11.58 11.20
N PRO A 12 -9.69 -11.03 11.93
CA PRO A 12 -11.02 -11.61 12.00
C PRO A 12 -11.64 -11.83 10.62
N GLN A 13 -12.35 -12.94 10.43
CA GLN A 13 -12.92 -13.32 9.12
C GLN A 13 -13.82 -12.25 8.51
N ALA A 14 -14.58 -11.52 9.34
CA ALA A 14 -15.45 -10.43 8.89
C ALA A 14 -14.68 -9.29 8.18
N GLU A 15 -13.39 -9.10 8.47
CA GLU A 15 -12.57 -8.02 7.93
C GLU A 15 -11.75 -8.43 6.70
N TRP A 16 -11.79 -9.69 6.27
CA TRP A 16 -10.96 -10.17 5.15
C TRP A 16 -11.20 -9.41 3.85
N THR A 17 -12.47 -9.14 3.53
CA THR A 17 -12.86 -8.39 2.34
C THR A 17 -12.38 -6.94 2.39
N ASN A 18 -12.48 -6.30 3.56
CA ASN A 18 -12.01 -4.93 3.76
C ASN A 18 -10.48 -4.85 3.66
N LEU A 19 -9.77 -5.79 4.28
CA LEU A 19 -8.31 -5.88 4.22
C LEU A 19 -7.85 -6.05 2.77
N SER A 20 -8.46 -6.96 2.03
CA SER A 20 -8.10 -7.24 0.64
C SER A 20 -8.26 -6.00 -0.24
N GLN A 21 -9.37 -5.28 -0.10
CA GLN A 21 -9.59 -4.01 -0.78
C GLN A 21 -8.54 -2.96 -0.39
N ARG A 22 -8.27 -2.77 0.92
CA ARG A 22 -7.26 -1.83 1.40
C ARG A 22 -5.87 -2.13 0.83
N MET A 23 -5.46 -3.41 0.77
CA MET A 23 -4.18 -3.81 0.21
C MET A 23 -4.09 -3.54 -1.29
N ILE A 24 -5.14 -3.85 -2.05
CA ILE A 24 -5.22 -3.55 -3.49
C ILE A 24 -5.11 -2.05 -3.74
N TRP A 25 -5.86 -1.25 -3.00
CA TRP A 25 -5.89 0.20 -3.16
C TRP A 25 -4.55 0.82 -2.75
N HIS A 26 -3.97 0.35 -1.65
CA HIS A 26 -2.66 0.81 -1.22
C HIS A 26 -1.58 0.53 -2.28
N GLY A 27 -1.54 -0.69 -2.82
CA GLY A 27 -0.59 -1.06 -3.88
C GLY A 27 -0.80 -0.27 -5.18
N ARG A 28 -2.06 -0.03 -5.57
CA ARG A 28 -2.37 0.70 -6.80
C ARG A 28 -2.18 2.21 -6.70
N ARG A 29 -2.35 2.81 -5.50
CA ARG A 29 -2.32 4.27 -5.31
C ARG A 29 -1.00 4.79 -4.79
N ILE A 30 -0.29 3.99 -3.97
CA ILE A 30 0.86 4.44 -3.19
C ILE A 30 2.07 3.52 -3.41
N CYS A 31 1.91 2.23 -3.11
CA CYS A 31 3.01 1.25 -3.09
C CYS A 31 3.19 0.58 -4.47
N HIS A 32 3.50 1.40 -5.48
CA HIS A 32 3.70 0.92 -6.84
C HIS A 32 4.89 -0.05 -6.94
N SER A 33 4.76 -1.08 -7.77
CA SER A 33 5.80 -2.12 -7.91
C SER A 33 7.18 -1.60 -8.31
N ARG A 34 7.26 -0.54 -9.13
CA ARG A 34 8.55 -0.01 -9.64
C ARG A 34 9.06 1.19 -8.86
N LYS A 35 8.19 2.14 -8.53
CA LYS A 35 8.56 3.38 -7.83
C LYS A 35 7.47 3.76 -6.81
N PRO A 36 7.53 3.21 -5.59
CA PRO A 36 6.53 3.51 -4.57
C PRO A 36 6.68 4.93 -4.01
N ALA A 37 5.57 5.53 -3.60
CA ALA A 37 5.51 6.86 -3.01
C ALA A 37 5.75 6.80 -1.49
N CYS A 38 6.95 6.36 -1.07
CA CYS A 38 7.27 6.09 0.33
C CYS A 38 7.16 7.34 1.23
N GLY A 39 7.57 8.51 0.74
CA GLY A 39 7.59 9.77 1.50
C GLY A 39 6.20 10.26 1.94
N VAL A 40 5.13 9.77 1.33
CA VAL A 40 3.73 10.12 1.65
C VAL A 40 2.92 8.91 2.10
N CYS A 41 3.58 7.77 2.30
CA CYS A 41 2.90 6.52 2.65
C CYS A 41 2.42 6.57 4.12
N PRO A 42 1.12 6.30 4.40
CA PRO A 42 0.59 6.37 5.76
C PRO A 42 1.19 5.31 6.70
N VAL A 43 1.66 4.19 6.14
CA VAL A 43 2.29 3.10 6.90
C VAL A 43 3.82 3.19 6.91
N ALA A 44 4.42 4.29 6.42
CA ALA A 44 5.87 4.43 6.32
C ALA A 44 6.59 4.21 7.66
N LYS A 45 5.99 4.62 8.78
CA LYS A 45 6.57 4.48 10.13
C LYS A 45 6.73 3.02 10.58
N VAL A 46 5.92 2.12 10.05
CA VAL A 46 5.91 0.69 10.43
C VAL A 46 6.35 -0.22 9.29
N CYS A 47 6.69 0.34 8.13
CA CYS A 47 7.07 -0.42 6.95
C CYS A 47 8.56 -0.77 7.02
N PRO A 48 8.94 -2.06 7.03
CA PRO A 48 10.35 -2.46 7.04
C PRO A 48 11.07 -2.15 5.72
N SER A 49 10.32 -1.91 4.64
CA SER A 49 10.83 -1.62 3.29
C SER A 49 10.74 -0.13 2.94
N VAL A 50 10.47 0.75 3.91
CA VAL A 50 10.48 2.20 3.66
C VAL A 50 11.86 2.63 3.16
N GLY A 51 11.90 3.52 2.16
CA GLY A 51 13.16 4.02 1.57
C GLY A 51 13.55 3.41 0.22
N ILE A 52 12.89 2.33 -0.22
CA ILE A 52 13.09 1.78 -1.59
C ILE A 52 12.49 2.66 -2.69
N GLY A 53 11.57 3.56 -2.32
CA GLY A 53 10.86 4.45 -3.23
C GLY A 53 11.23 5.91 -3.06
N GLU A 54 10.41 6.79 -3.63
CA GLU A 54 10.59 8.24 -3.50
C GLU A 54 10.30 8.68 -2.07
N MET A 55 11.31 9.23 -1.40
CA MET A 55 11.22 9.72 -0.01
C MET A 55 10.99 11.23 0.05
N ASN A 56 11.31 11.98 -1.01
CA ASN A 56 10.99 13.39 -1.09
C ASN A 56 9.47 13.57 -1.16
N VAL A 57 8.90 14.29 -0.19
CA VAL A 57 7.44 14.44 -0.04
C VAL A 57 6.81 15.05 -1.30
N GLU A 58 7.39 16.10 -1.86
CA GLU A 58 6.86 16.80 -3.04
C GLU A 58 6.83 15.86 -4.26
N LYS A 59 7.94 15.15 -4.50
CA LYS A 59 8.02 14.18 -5.61
C LYS A 59 7.14 12.96 -5.38
N ALA A 60 6.99 12.51 -4.13
CA ALA A 60 6.17 11.36 -3.79
C ALA A 60 4.67 11.67 -3.93
N GLN A 61 4.24 12.90 -3.65
CA GLN A 61 2.85 13.34 -3.88
C GLN A 61 2.46 13.23 -5.36
N LEU A 62 3.37 13.56 -6.28
CA LEU A 62 3.13 13.44 -7.72
C LEU A 62 2.97 11.98 -8.19
N LEU A 63 3.43 11.01 -7.40
CA LEU A 63 3.29 9.58 -7.71
C LEU A 63 1.98 8.99 -7.18
N LEU A 64 1.21 9.74 -6.38
CA LEU A 64 -0.07 9.27 -5.86
C LEU A 64 -1.08 9.15 -7.00
N LYS A 65 -1.63 7.95 -7.16
CA LYS A 65 -2.76 7.74 -8.08
C LYS A 65 -4.08 7.90 -7.34
N THR A 66 -4.99 8.62 -7.98
CA THR A 66 -6.35 8.89 -7.52
C THR A 66 -7.34 8.17 -8.41
N ASP A 67 -8.62 8.22 -8.06
CA ASP A 67 -9.69 7.63 -8.89
C ASP A 67 -9.71 8.16 -10.34
N LYS A 68 -9.18 9.37 -10.58
CA LYS A 68 -9.06 9.93 -11.94
C LYS A 68 -8.05 9.19 -12.81
N ASP A 69 -7.07 8.52 -12.22
CA ASP A 69 -6.00 7.80 -12.94
C ASP A 69 -6.42 6.40 -13.40
N PHE A 70 -7.60 5.93 -12.98
CA PHE A 70 -8.13 4.60 -13.29
C PHE A 70 -9.39 4.64 -14.16
N ARG A 71 -9.78 5.83 -14.63
CA ARG A 71 -10.91 6.06 -15.54
C ARG A 71 -10.40 6.30 -16.96
#